data_AF-A0A2V5ZX52-F1
#
_entry.id   AF-A0A2V5ZX52-F1
#
_cell.length_a   1.000
_cell.length_b   1.000
_cell.length_c   1.000
_cell.angle_alpha   90.00
_cell.angle_beta   90.00
_cell.angle_gamma   90.00
#
_symmetry.space_group_name_H-M   'P 1'
#
loop_
_entity.id
_entity.type
_entity.pdbx_description
1 polymer ?
#
loop_
_entity_poly.entity_id
_entity_poly.type
_entity_poly.pdbx_seq_one_letter_code
_entity_poly.pdbx_strand_id
1 'polypeptide(L)'
;MTQATTSRICPKAKFFFDGDRKFFVKGVTYGPFKPDADGDYVGRPERLNADLALMRDAGVNVVRVYHSPPRWFLDRCAAAGMRVLVTLPWEKH
;
A
#
# COMPACT_ATOMS: atom_id res chain seq x y z
N MET A 1 -10.94 -19.18 3.27
CA MET A 1 -10.02 -18.13 2.79
C MET A 1 -9.25 -17.61 3.99
N THR A 2 -7.97 -17.97 4.10
CA THR A 2 -7.14 -17.61 5.25
C THR A 2 -6.82 -16.12 5.19
N GLN A 3 -7.42 -15.34 6.09
CA GLN A 3 -7.10 -13.92 6.23
C GLN A 3 -5.64 -13.82 6.70
N ALA A 4 -4.74 -13.36 5.84
CA ALA A 4 -3.36 -13.12 6.24
C ALA A 4 -3.36 -11.95 7.23
N THR A 5 -3.21 -12.25 8.53
CA THR A 5 -2.98 -11.22 9.56
C THR A 5 -1.59 -10.65 9.33
N THR A 6 -1.51 -9.57 8.58
CA THR A 6 -0.25 -8.88 8.34
C THR A 6 0.12 -8.09 9.59
N SER A 7 1.15 -8.51 10.34
CA SER A 7 1.56 -7.83 11.59
C SER A 7 1.96 -6.38 11.34
N ARG A 8 1.88 -5.53 12.37
CA ARG A 8 2.27 -4.12 12.24
C ARG A 8 3.78 -4.01 11.95
N ILE A 9 4.15 -3.21 10.96
CA ILE A 9 5.55 -2.86 10.72
C ILE A 9 6.04 -1.95 11.85
N CYS A 10 7.11 -2.36 12.52
CA CYS A 10 7.69 -1.64 13.65
C CYS A 10 9.07 -1.09 13.27
N PRO A 11 9.34 0.21 13.50
CA PRO A 11 10.69 0.73 13.39
C PRO A 11 11.55 0.20 14.54
N LYS A 12 12.77 -0.24 14.24
CA LYS A 12 13.83 -0.53 15.22
C LYS A 12 15.07 0.26 14.78
N ALA A 13 15.30 1.41 15.43
CA ALA A 13 16.28 2.42 15.01
C ALA A 13 16.08 2.80 13.53
N LYS A 14 17.09 2.56 12.67
CA LYS A 14 17.06 2.92 11.24
C LYS A 14 16.42 1.87 10.31
N PHE A 15 15.82 0.81 10.86
CA PHE A 15 15.29 -0.32 10.08
C PHE A 15 13.82 -0.59 10.39
N PHE A 16 13.13 -1.27 9.46
CA PHE A 16 11.76 -1.75 9.64
C PHE A 16 11.74 -3.25 9.94
N PHE A 17 10.75 -3.69 10.72
CA PHE A 17 10.56 -5.08 11.10
C PHE A 17 9.08 -5.49 11.01
N ASP A 18 8.84 -6.72 10.58
CA ASP A 18 7.55 -7.40 10.61
C ASP A 18 7.66 -8.56 11.63
N GLY A 19 7.19 -8.33 12.86
CA GLY A 19 7.55 -9.16 14.01
C GLY A 19 9.07 -9.13 14.28
N ASP A 20 9.71 -10.29 14.24
CA ASP A 20 11.17 -10.43 14.41
C ASP A 20 11.95 -10.44 13.09
N ARG A 21 11.24 -10.44 11.95
CA ARG A 21 11.88 -10.44 10.64
C ARG A 21 12.17 -9.01 10.18
N LYS A 22 13.41 -8.74 9.80
CA LYS A 22 13.78 -7.47 9.15
C LYS A 22 12.98 -7.30 7.86
N PHE A 23 12.31 -6.17 7.74
CA PHE A 23 11.45 -5.83 6.62
C PHE A 23 12.19 -4.88 5.67
N PHE A 24 12.50 -5.37 4.46
CA PHE A 24 13.06 -4.55 3.40
C PHE A 24 11.93 -4.00 2.53
N VAL A 25 11.86 -2.67 2.43
CA VAL A 25 10.90 -1.98 1.56
C VAL A 25 11.31 -2.20 0.10
N LYS A 26 10.45 -2.85 -0.67
CA LYS A 26 10.51 -2.96 -2.13
C LYS A 26 9.29 -2.25 -2.67
N GLY A 27 9.41 -0.93 -2.73
CA GLY A 27 8.29 -0.02 -2.93
C GLY A 27 8.17 0.48 -4.36
N VAL A 28 6.93 0.63 -4.84
CA VAL A 28 6.59 1.35 -6.07
C VAL A 28 5.57 2.44 -5.78
N THR A 29 5.55 3.50 -6.58
CA THR A 29 4.51 4.52 -6.53
C THR A 29 3.28 4.05 -7.29
N TYR A 30 2.09 4.29 -6.74
CA TYR A 30 0.82 3.94 -7.36
C TYR A 30 -0.09 5.17 -7.43
N GLY A 31 -0.16 5.80 -8.60
CA GLY A 31 -0.87 7.05 -8.84
C GLY A 31 -0.02 8.34 -8.65
N PRO A 32 -0.67 9.52 -8.68
CA PRO A 32 -2.12 9.70 -8.77
C PRO A 32 -2.64 9.37 -10.18
N PHE A 33 -3.72 8.59 -10.25
CA PHE A 33 -4.49 8.40 -11.48
C PHE A 33 -5.48 9.56 -11.67
N LYS A 34 -6.21 9.57 -12.80
CA LYS A 34 -7.36 10.49 -12.93
C LYS A 34 -8.33 10.25 -11.77
N PRO A 35 -8.74 11.29 -11.02
CA PRO A 35 -9.68 11.12 -9.92
C PRO A 35 -11.00 10.54 -10.43
N ASP A 36 -11.60 9.65 -9.65
CA ASP A 36 -12.93 9.15 -9.91
C ASP A 36 -14.03 10.12 -9.42
N ALA A 37 -15.28 9.65 -9.40
CA ALA A 37 -16.43 10.46 -8.99
C ALA A 37 -16.37 10.89 -7.51
N ASP A 38 -15.65 10.14 -6.67
CA ASP A 38 -15.47 10.41 -5.25
C ASP A 38 -14.18 11.21 -4.96
N GLY A 39 -13.42 11.55 -6.00
CA GLY A 39 -12.17 12.29 -5.89
C GLY A 39 -10.96 11.41 -5.54
N ASP A 40 -11.08 10.09 -5.64
CA ASP A 40 -10.01 9.16 -5.29
C ASP A 40 -9.02 8.96 -6.44
N TYR A 41 -7.72 8.98 -6.09
CA TYR A 41 -6.62 8.95 -7.06
C TYR A 41 -5.99 7.56 -7.24
N VAL A 42 -6.66 6.50 -6.78
CA VAL A 42 -6.15 5.12 -6.75
C VAL A 42 -6.67 4.22 -7.88
N GLY A 43 -7.43 4.79 -8.82
CA GLY A 43 -7.99 4.05 -9.95
C GLY A 43 -9.11 3.10 -9.53
N ARG A 44 -9.55 2.25 -10.48
CA ARG A 44 -10.73 1.38 -10.28
C ARG A 44 -10.42 0.14 -9.45
N PRO A 45 -11.32 -0.30 -8.55
CA PRO A 45 -11.13 -1.48 -7.70
C PRO A 45 -10.82 -2.77 -8.48
N GLU A 46 -11.41 -2.96 -9.66
CA GLU A 46 -11.22 -4.17 -10.47
C GLU A 46 -9.78 -4.29 -10.98
N ARG A 47 -9.19 -3.16 -11.37
CA ARG A 47 -7.82 -3.12 -11.90
C ARG A 47 -6.77 -3.25 -10.81
N LEU A 48 -7.04 -2.70 -9.62
CA LEU A 48 -6.13 -2.78 -8.48
C LEU A 48 -5.73 -4.22 -8.16
N ASN A 49 -6.67 -5.17 -8.16
CA ASN A 49 -6.34 -6.56 -7.83
C ASN A 49 -5.35 -7.20 -8.81
N ALA A 50 -5.52 -6.92 -10.11
CA ALA A 50 -4.62 -7.41 -11.14
C ALA A 50 -3.23 -6.75 -11.02
N ASP A 51 -3.20 -5.44 -10.80
CA ASP A 51 -1.94 -4.70 -10.62
C ASP A 51 -1.19 -5.19 -9.37
N LEU A 52 -1.90 -5.39 -8.25
CA LEU A 52 -1.31 -5.94 -7.02
C LEU A 52 -0.75 -7.35 -7.25
N ALA A 53 -1.46 -8.22 -7.98
CA ALA A 53 -0.95 -9.56 -8.29
C ALA A 53 0.36 -9.50 -9.08
N LEU A 54 0.41 -8.69 -10.15
CA LEU A 54 1.62 -8.50 -10.96
C LEU A 54 2.78 -7.91 -10.13
N MET A 55 2.48 -6.95 -9.25
CA MET A 55 3.46 -6.37 -8.33
C MET A 55 4.02 -7.43 -7.37
N ARG A 56 3.16 -8.29 -6.82
CA ARG A 56 3.58 -9.39 -5.93
C ARG A 56 4.47 -10.39 -6.67
N ASP A 57 4.13 -10.75 -7.90
CA ASP A 57 4.94 -11.64 -8.75
C ASP A 57 6.31 -11.03 -9.06
N ALA A 58 6.37 -9.71 -9.24
CA ALA A 58 7.62 -8.96 -9.39
C ALA A 58 8.40 -8.76 -8.06
N GLY A 59 7.87 -9.23 -6.93
CA GLY A 59 8.50 -9.13 -5.61
C GLY A 59 8.33 -7.79 -4.89
N VAL A 60 7.44 -6.92 -5.37
CA VAL A 60 7.04 -5.68 -4.69
C VAL A 60 6.24 -6.02 -3.43
N ASN A 61 6.45 -5.24 -2.36
CA ASN A 61 5.77 -5.43 -1.08
C ASN A 61 5.22 -4.14 -0.45
N VAL A 62 5.48 -2.98 -1.06
CA VAL A 62 4.95 -1.69 -0.62
C VAL A 62 4.44 -0.91 -1.84
N VAL A 63 3.25 -0.32 -1.73
CA VAL A 63 2.80 0.74 -2.65
C VAL A 63 2.81 2.08 -1.92
N ARG A 64 3.30 3.13 -2.57
CA ARG A 64 3.24 4.51 -2.08
C ARG A 64 2.14 5.26 -2.80
N VAL A 65 1.25 5.89 -2.04
CA VAL A 65 0.20 6.79 -2.54
C VAL A 65 0.42 8.21 -2.00
N TYR A 66 0.02 9.19 -2.80
CA TYR A 66 0.23 10.62 -2.48
C TYR A 66 -0.98 11.28 -1.82
N HIS A 67 -2.15 10.67 -1.94
CA HIS A 67 -3.41 11.12 -1.35
C HIS A 67 -3.88 10.07 -0.33
N SER A 68 -4.71 10.49 0.63
CA SER A 68 -5.37 9.54 1.55
C SER A 68 -6.25 8.59 0.72
N PRO A 69 -5.95 7.29 0.68
CA PRO A 69 -6.72 6.36 -0.13
C PRO A 69 -8.04 5.98 0.57
N PRO A 70 -9.05 5.54 -0.17
CA PRO A 70 -10.29 5.04 0.40
C PRO A 70 -10.04 3.71 1.15
N ARG A 71 -10.92 3.38 2.11
CA ARG A 71 -10.77 2.17 2.92
C ARG A 71 -10.70 0.89 2.07
N TRP A 72 -11.51 0.78 1.02
CA TRP A 72 -11.54 -0.40 0.17
C TRP A 72 -10.16 -0.68 -0.46
N PHE A 73 -9.38 0.36 -0.77
CA PHE A 73 -8.03 0.22 -1.31
C PHE A 73 -7.11 -0.45 -0.30
N LEU A 74 -7.15 0.00 0.95
CA LEU A 74 -6.37 -0.58 2.05
C LEU A 74 -6.75 -2.03 2.32
N ASP A 75 -8.05 -2.35 2.30
CA ASP A 75 -8.54 -3.72 2.49
C ASP A 75 -8.05 -4.66 1.38
N ARG A 76 -8.04 -4.19 0.12
CA ARG A 76 -7.49 -4.96 -1.03
C ARG A 76 -5.99 -5.14 -0.92
N CYS A 77 -5.24 -4.09 -0.58
CA CYS A 77 -3.79 -4.19 -0.35
C CYS A 77 -3.47 -5.19 0.77
N ALA A 78 -4.18 -5.12 1.89
CA ALA A 78 -4.00 -6.04 3.01
C ALA A 78 -4.29 -7.50 2.58
N ALA A 79 -5.38 -7.74 1.86
CA ALA A 79 -5.71 -9.06 1.33
C ALA A 79 -4.65 -9.62 0.37
N ALA A 80 -3.99 -8.75 -0.41
CA ALA A 80 -2.88 -9.11 -1.30
C ALA A 80 -1.51 -9.22 -0.59
N GLY A 81 -1.44 -8.98 0.72
CA GLY A 81 -0.18 -8.93 1.47
C GLY A 81 0.72 -7.75 1.09
N MET A 82 0.14 -6.68 0.53
CA MET A 82 0.82 -5.44 0.15
C MET A 82 0.74 -4.41 1.28
N ARG A 83 1.87 -3.80 1.64
CA ARG A 83 1.90 -2.68 2.59
C ARG A 83 1.66 -1.36 1.85
N VAL A 84 1.13 -0.36 2.55
CA VAL A 84 0.84 0.95 1.96
C VAL A 84 1.60 2.04 2.70
N LEU A 85 2.34 2.86 1.96
CA LEU A 85 2.95 4.10 2.45
C LEU A 85 2.10 5.28 1.97
N VAL A 86 1.38 5.91 2.89
CA VAL A 86 0.51 7.04 2.58
C VAL A 86 1.26 8.33 2.87
N THR A 87 1.35 9.21 1.88
CA THR A 87 1.81 10.58 2.10
C THR A 87 0.68 11.34 2.78
N LEU A 88 0.94 11.86 3.98
CA LEU A 88 0.02 12.78 4.63
C LEU A 88 0.26 14.18 4.04
N PRO A 89 -0.76 14.85 3.48
CA PRO A 89 -0.61 16.22 3.04
C PRO A 89 -0.27 17.08 4.26
N TRP A 90 0.89 17.73 4.21
CA TRP A 90 1.33 18.68 5.23
C TRP A 90 1.15 20.09 4.68
N GLU A 91 0.23 20.87 5.27
CA GLU A 91 0.12 22.28 4.95
C GLU A 91 1.38 22.99 5.46
N LYS A 92 2.15 23.58 4.55
CA LYS A 92 3.24 24.50 4.93
C LYS A 92 2.62 25.69 5.67
N HIS A 93 2.91 25.81 6.97
CA HIS A 93 2.93 27.07 7.69
C HIS A 93 4.38 27.44 7.97
#